data_AF-A0A2N3F4X4-F1
#
_entry.id   AF-A0A2N3F4X4-F1
#
_cell.length_a   1.000
_cell.length_b   1.000
_cell.length_c   1.000
_cell.angle_alpha   90.00
_cell.angle_beta   90.00
_cell.angle_gamma   90.00
#
_symmetry.space_group_name_H-M   'P 1'
#
loop_
_entity.id
_entity.type
_entity.pdbx_description
1 polymer ?
#
loop_
_entity_poly.entity_id
_entity_poly.type
_entity_poly.pdbx_seq_one_letter_code
_entity_poly.pdbx_strand_id
1 'polypeptide(L)'
;MRSPSSLQGLLDSLTLEAVGRTGVPEDVAVYAARATRKALEGSRQMALSPERCTAYFWAVVRRRTVRGGGDSAASARFVLSAVVADLTQAGRDSKAVWREIERGWADRVPRDVLEEYRLRLCA
;
A
#
# COMPACT_ATOMS: atom_id res chain seq x y z
N MET A 1 23.89 -9.13 -1.45
CA MET A 1 22.88 -8.06 -1.26
C MET A 1 23.60 -6.82 -0.77
N ARG A 2 23.57 -5.71 -1.52
CA ARG A 2 24.18 -4.45 -1.08
C ARG A 2 23.21 -3.76 -0.12
N SER A 3 23.59 -3.57 1.13
CA SER A 3 22.85 -2.70 2.06
C SER A 3 22.75 -1.31 1.44
N PRO A 4 21.56 -0.69 1.32
CA PRO A 4 21.45 0.67 0.82
C PRO A 4 22.09 1.59 1.86
N SER A 5 23.33 2.00 1.59
CA SER A 5 24.14 2.84 2.49
C SER A 5 23.67 4.30 2.55
N SER A 6 22.58 4.65 1.86
CA SER A 6 21.99 5.98 1.85
C SER A 6 20.47 5.92 2.04
N LEU A 7 19.92 6.93 2.72
CA LEU A 7 18.47 7.13 2.87
C LEU A 7 17.75 7.11 1.51
N GLN A 8 18.36 7.70 0.48
CA GLN A 8 17.83 7.70 -0.87
C GLN A 8 17.73 6.28 -1.43
N GLY A 9 18.79 5.46 -1.31
CA GLY A 9 18.76 4.08 -1.79
C GLY A 9 17.71 3.21 -1.09
N LEU A 10 17.45 3.47 0.19
CA LEU A 10 16.39 2.78 0.92
C LEU A 10 14.99 3.20 0.46
N LEU A 11 14.78 4.51 0.22
CA LEU A 11 13.52 5.03 -0.30
C LEU A 11 13.25 4.58 -1.74
N ASP A 12 14.28 4.48 -2.58
CA ASP A 12 14.14 3.95 -3.94
C ASP A 12 13.71 2.48 -3.91
N SER A 13 14.34 1.66 -3.03
CA SER A 13 13.94 0.27 -2.82
C SER A 13 12.51 0.14 -2.34
N LEU A 14 12.08 0.96 -1.37
CA LEU A 14 10.72 0.95 -0.85
C LEU A 14 9.69 1.42 -1.88
N THR A 15 10.06 2.38 -2.73
CA THR A 15 9.20 2.86 -3.82
C THR A 15 8.99 1.77 -4.87
N LEU A 16 10.06 1.10 -5.29
CA LEU A 16 9.99 -0.04 -6.22
C LEU A 16 9.18 -1.20 -5.64
N GLU A 17 9.34 -1.50 -4.35
CA GLU A 17 8.55 -2.53 -3.66
C GLU A 17 7.06 -2.14 -3.58
N ALA A 18 6.78 -0.89 -3.23
CA ALA A 18 5.42 -0.36 -3.10
C ALA A 18 4.64 -0.46 -4.42
N VAL A 19 5.28 -0.03 -5.52
CA VAL A 19 4.68 -0.06 -6.85
C VAL A 19 4.63 -1.48 -7.40
N GLY A 20 5.76 -2.20 -7.37
CA GLY A 20 5.91 -3.47 -8.07
C GLY A 20 5.32 -4.69 -7.36
N ARG A 21 5.17 -4.67 -6.02
CA ARG A 21 4.72 -5.85 -5.26
C ARG A 21 3.41 -5.65 -4.51
N THR A 22 3.09 -4.42 -4.13
CA THR A 22 1.93 -4.10 -3.27
C THR A 22 0.87 -3.27 -3.96
N GLY A 23 1.08 -2.91 -5.24
CA GLY A 23 0.08 -2.21 -6.06
C GLY A 23 -0.22 -0.79 -5.59
N VAL A 24 0.69 -0.17 -4.83
CA VAL A 24 0.60 1.24 -4.46
C VAL A 24 0.82 2.07 -5.72
N PRO A 25 0.01 3.11 -5.98
CA PRO A 25 0.27 4.03 -7.08
C PRO A 25 1.66 4.63 -7.02
N GLU A 26 2.26 4.80 -8.19
CA GLU A 26 3.57 5.45 -8.30
C GLU A 26 3.54 6.88 -7.72
N ASP A 27 2.50 7.66 -7.96
CA ASP A 27 2.36 9.01 -7.41
C ASP A 27 2.27 9.00 -5.86
N VAL A 28 1.57 8.02 -5.29
CA VAL A 28 1.49 7.82 -3.83
C VAL A 28 2.83 7.35 -3.25
N ALA A 29 3.51 6.43 -3.91
CA ALA A 29 4.81 5.90 -3.48
C ALA A 29 5.90 6.99 -3.56
N VAL A 30 5.95 7.75 -4.65
CA VAL A 30 6.85 8.90 -4.84
C VAL A 30 6.55 9.99 -3.80
N TYR A 31 5.28 10.29 -3.55
CA TYR A 31 4.89 11.23 -2.50
C TYR A 31 5.36 10.74 -1.12
N ALA A 32 5.16 9.46 -0.81
CA ALA A 32 5.59 8.86 0.45
C ALA A 32 7.10 8.93 0.62
N ALA A 33 7.88 8.64 -0.43
CA ALA A 33 9.33 8.78 -0.42
C ALA A 33 9.77 10.21 -0.13
N ARG A 34 9.19 11.19 -0.83
CA ARG A 34 9.49 12.62 -0.62
C ARG A 34 9.13 13.09 0.79
N ALA A 35 7.98 12.68 1.31
CA ALA A 35 7.52 13.04 2.65
C ALA A 35 8.39 12.41 3.73
N THR A 36 8.76 11.13 3.60
CA THR A 36 9.67 10.43 4.51
C THR A 36 11.05 11.07 4.52
N ARG A 37 11.60 11.38 3.34
CA ARG A 37 12.88 12.10 3.23
C ARG A 37 12.85 13.41 4.00
N LYS A 38 11.85 14.26 3.74
CA LYS A 38 11.69 15.55 4.44
C LYS A 38 11.56 15.40 5.96
N ALA A 39 10.82 14.38 6.42
CA ALA A 39 10.62 14.14 7.85
C ALA A 39 11.92 13.69 8.55
N LEU A 40 12.74 12.88 7.89
CA LEU A 40 13.96 12.33 8.47
C LEU A 40 15.16 13.28 8.35
N GLU A 41 15.27 14.03 7.24
CA GLU A 41 16.31 15.07 7.08
C GLU A 41 16.13 16.25 8.05
N GLY A 42 14.88 16.58 8.42
CA GLY A 42 14.59 17.63 9.39
C GLY A 42 14.86 17.24 10.85
N SER A 43 15.10 15.96 11.15
CA SER A 43 15.25 15.47 12.51
C SER A 43 16.73 15.44 12.93
N ARG A 44 17.24 16.58 13.43
CA ARG A 44 18.65 16.74 13.87
C ARG A 44 19.08 15.86 15.06
N GLN A 45 18.16 15.16 15.71
CA GLN A 45 18.41 14.50 17.01
C GLN A 45 18.25 12.97 17.01
N MET A 46 17.94 12.34 15.87
CA MET A 46 17.63 10.90 15.89
C MET A 46 18.39 10.12 14.83
N ALA A 47 19.03 9.03 15.27
CA ALA A 47 19.72 8.09 14.39
C ALA A 47 18.77 7.57 13.30
N LEU A 48 19.18 7.75 12.05
CA LEU A 48 18.56 7.15 10.87
C LEU A 48 18.76 5.64 10.94
N SER A 49 17.67 4.90 11.17
CA SER A 49 17.66 3.43 11.04
C SER A 49 16.80 3.02 9.84
N PRO A 50 17.16 1.94 9.13
CA PRO A 50 16.36 1.44 8.01
C PRO A 50 14.90 1.15 8.39
N GLU A 51 14.69 0.59 9.58
CA GLU A 51 13.37 0.22 10.10
C GLU A 51 12.48 1.47 10.25
N ARG A 52 13.06 2.58 10.72
CA ARG A 52 12.32 3.84 10.86
C ARG A 52 11.94 4.45 9.52
N CYS A 53 12.83 4.39 8.53
CA CYS A 53 12.52 4.86 7.18
C CYS A 53 11.35 4.07 6.58
N THR A 54 11.41 2.73 6.67
CA THR A 54 10.33 1.83 6.25
C THR A 54 9.02 2.14 6.95
N ALA A 55 9.05 2.32 8.28
CA ALA A 55 7.86 2.65 9.05
C ALA A 55 7.22 3.99 8.64
N TYR A 56 8.04 5.04 8.46
CA TYR A 56 7.56 6.35 8.01
C TYR A 56 6.97 6.29 6.61
N PHE A 57 7.66 5.65 5.66
CA PHE A 57 7.19 5.48 4.29
C PHE A 57 5.80 4.84 4.25
N TRP A 58 5.64 3.69 4.89
CA TRP A 58 4.37 2.97 4.90
C TRP A 58 3.28 3.72 5.68
N ALA A 59 3.63 4.49 6.71
CA ALA A 59 2.68 5.36 7.39
C ALA A 59 2.16 6.48 6.48
N VAL A 60 3.01 7.07 5.64
CA VAL A 60 2.60 8.09 4.66
C VAL A 60 1.73 7.48 3.56
N VAL A 61 2.11 6.30 3.03
CA VAL A 61 1.29 5.56 2.04
C VAL A 61 -0.11 5.34 2.61
N ARG A 62 -0.23 4.73 3.79
CA ARG A 62 -1.52 4.49 4.45
C ARG A 62 -2.31 5.77 4.70
N ARG A 63 -1.64 6.83 5.19
CA ARG A 63 -2.32 8.10 5.46
C ARG A 63 -2.84 8.74 4.19
N ARG A 64 -2.12 8.62 3.08
CA ARG A 64 -2.49 9.23 1.80
C ARG A 64 -3.61 8.45 1.11
N THR A 65 -3.61 7.12 1.18
CA THR A 65 -4.70 6.28 0.68
C THR A 65 -5.98 6.44 1.50
N VAL A 66 -5.87 6.68 2.81
CA VAL A 66 -7.03 6.91 3.69
C VAL A 66 -7.59 8.35 3.60
N ARG A 67 -6.73 9.37 3.45
CA ARG A 67 -7.16 10.79 3.39
C ARG A 67 -7.41 11.32 1.98
N GLY A 68 -6.98 10.60 0.93
CA GLY A 68 -7.38 10.87 -0.44
C GLY A 68 -8.81 10.38 -0.66
N GLY A 69 -9.78 11.07 -0.07
CA GLY A 69 -11.19 10.77 -0.31
C GLY A 69 -11.53 10.87 -1.81
N GLY A 70 -12.23 9.85 -2.30
CA GLY A 70 -12.85 9.83 -3.63
C GLY A 70 -11.98 9.21 -4.74
N ASP A 71 -12.42 8.07 -5.26
CA ASP A 71 -12.25 7.66 -6.67
C ASP A 71 -10.88 7.24 -7.23
N SER A 72 -9.80 7.19 -6.45
CA SER A 72 -8.58 6.54 -6.96
C SER A 72 -8.74 5.02 -6.90
N ALA A 73 -8.89 4.39 -8.07
CA ALA A 73 -8.89 2.92 -8.26
C ALA A 73 -7.79 2.21 -7.48
N ALA A 74 -6.66 2.86 -7.27
CA ALA A 74 -5.56 2.26 -6.56
C ALA A 74 -5.63 2.37 -5.03
N SER A 75 -6.33 3.37 -4.48
CA SER A 75 -6.69 3.35 -3.05
C SER A 75 -7.67 2.20 -2.79
N ALA A 76 -8.61 1.97 -3.71
CA ALA A 76 -9.48 0.80 -3.66
C ALA A 76 -8.69 -0.52 -3.75
N ARG A 77 -7.75 -0.66 -4.69
CA ARG A 77 -6.88 -1.84 -4.79
C ARG A 77 -6.09 -2.08 -3.50
N PHE A 78 -5.52 -1.03 -2.91
CA PHE A 78 -4.74 -1.16 -1.68
C PHE A 78 -5.60 -1.67 -0.51
N VAL A 79 -6.78 -1.08 -0.33
CA VAL A 79 -7.71 -1.48 0.73
C VAL A 79 -8.23 -2.91 0.50
N LEU A 80 -8.64 -3.25 -0.72
CA LEU A 80 -9.11 -4.60 -1.04
C LEU A 80 -8.01 -5.65 -0.89
N SER A 81 -6.76 -5.34 -1.25
CA SER A 81 -5.62 -6.25 -1.01
C SER A 81 -5.42 -6.54 0.47
N ALA A 82 -5.54 -5.53 1.34
CA ALA A 82 -5.45 -5.72 2.78
C ALA A 82 -6.61 -6.58 3.30
N VAL A 83 -7.85 -6.30 2.87
CA VAL A 83 -9.04 -7.08 3.24
C VAL A 83 -8.92 -8.54 2.81
N VAL A 84 -8.43 -8.81 1.59
CA VAL A 84 -8.17 -10.17 1.12
C VAL A 84 -7.16 -10.86 2.02
N ALA A 85 -6.03 -10.21 2.32
CA ALA A 85 -4.99 -10.79 3.16
C ALA A 85 -5.51 -11.16 4.56
N ASP A 86 -6.26 -10.26 5.21
CA ASP A 86 -6.82 -10.49 6.54
C ASP A 86 -7.83 -11.64 6.54
N LEU A 87 -8.73 -11.71 5.55
CA LEU A 87 -9.75 -12.76 5.48
C LEU A 87 -9.12 -14.13 5.15
N THR A 88 -8.13 -14.18 4.26
CA THR A 88 -7.38 -15.41 3.98
C THR A 88 -6.59 -15.86 5.22
N GLN A 89 -5.95 -14.95 5.95
CA GLN A 89 -5.25 -15.28 7.20
C GLN A 89 -6.20 -15.81 8.28
N ALA A 90 -7.45 -15.34 8.28
CA ALA A 90 -8.52 -15.86 9.13
C ALA A 90 -9.08 -17.23 8.67
N GLY A 91 -8.48 -17.85 7.64
CA GLY A 91 -8.85 -19.17 7.13
C GLY A 91 -10.08 -19.17 6.21
N ARG A 92 -10.49 -18.01 5.68
CA ARG A 92 -11.58 -17.94 4.70
C ARG A 92 -11.11 -18.44 3.34
N ASP A 93 -11.92 -19.26 2.69
CA ASP A 93 -11.71 -19.64 1.30
C ASP A 93 -11.95 -18.48 0.33
N SER A 94 -11.39 -18.56 -0.88
CA SER A 94 -11.45 -17.49 -1.88
C SER A 94 -12.88 -17.08 -2.27
N LYS A 95 -13.84 -18.01 -2.29
CA LYS A 95 -15.25 -17.72 -2.59
C LYS A 95 -15.94 -16.97 -1.46
N ALA A 96 -15.57 -17.25 -0.21
CA ALA A 96 -16.04 -16.53 0.96
C ALA A 96 -15.43 -15.12 1.02
N VAL A 97 -14.14 -14.97 0.71
CA VAL A 97 -13.47 -13.67 0.59
C VAL A 97 -14.16 -12.80 -0.47
N TRP A 98 -14.42 -13.36 -1.65
CA TRP A 98 -15.11 -12.64 -2.72
C TRP A 98 -16.50 -12.15 -2.28
N ARG A 99 -17.30 -13.01 -1.65
CA ARG A 99 -18.64 -12.63 -1.17
C ARG A 99 -18.62 -11.47 -0.17
N GLU A 100 -17.62 -11.41 0.70
CA GLU A 100 -17.45 -10.30 1.64
C GLU A 100 -17.02 -9.01 0.93
N ILE A 101 -16.15 -9.09 -0.07
CA ILE A 101 -15.76 -7.95 -0.90
C ILE A 101 -16.96 -7.41 -1.67
N GLU A 102 -17.69 -8.27 -2.36
CA GLU A 102 -18.89 -7.90 -3.13
C GLU A 102 -19.92 -7.23 -2.23
N ARG A 103 -20.22 -7.79 -1.06
CA ARG A 103 -21.18 -7.22 -0.11
C ARG A 103 -20.74 -5.89 0.49
N GLY A 104 -19.46 -5.76 0.85
CA GLY A 104 -18.95 -4.61 1.59
C GLY A 104 -18.53 -3.42 0.72
N TRP A 105 -18.19 -3.67 -0.54
CA TRP A 105 -17.42 -2.74 -1.36
C TRP A 105 -17.96 -2.49 -2.77
N ALA A 106 -18.98 -3.23 -3.25
CA ALA A 106 -19.46 -3.10 -4.64
C ALA A 106 -19.84 -1.66 -5.03
N ASP A 107 -20.44 -0.88 -4.13
CA ASP A 107 -20.85 0.50 -4.40
C ASP A 107 -19.77 1.54 -4.04
N ARG A 108 -18.63 1.10 -3.52
CA ARG A 108 -17.58 1.96 -2.93
C ARG A 108 -16.28 1.97 -3.72
N VAL A 109 -16.15 1.07 -4.70
CA VAL A 109 -14.93 0.92 -5.49
C VAL A 109 -15.25 0.96 -6.98
N PRO A 110 -14.31 1.41 -7.82
CA PRO A 110 -14.46 1.32 -9.26
C PRO A 110 -14.72 -0.12 -9.74
N ARG A 111 -15.61 -0.27 -10.72
CA ARG A 111 -16.09 -1.58 -11.21
C ARG A 111 -14.97 -2.43 -11.81
N ASP A 112 -14.01 -1.80 -12.47
CA ASP A 112 -12.82 -2.44 -13.04
C ASP A 112 -11.94 -3.07 -11.95
N VAL A 113 -11.76 -2.36 -10.83
CA VAL A 113 -11.06 -2.90 -9.66
C VAL A 113 -11.83 -4.07 -9.07
N LEU A 114 -13.14 -3.96 -8.91
CA LEU A 114 -13.95 -5.04 -8.35
C LEU A 114 -13.86 -6.32 -9.20
N GLU A 115 -13.92 -6.17 -10.53
CA GLU A 115 -13.82 -7.27 -11.48
C GLU A 115 -12.45 -7.97 -11.47
N GLU A 116 -11.37 -7.21 -11.28
CA GLU A 116 -10.01 -7.74 -11.07
C GLU A 116 -9.97 -8.75 -9.90
N TYR A 117 -10.57 -8.39 -8.76
CA TYR A 117 -10.64 -9.27 -7.59
C TYR A 117 -11.59 -10.45 -7.79
N ARG A 118 -12.69 -10.28 -8.53
CA ARG A 118 -13.59 -11.38 -8.91
C ARG A 118 -12.83 -12.45 -9.66
N LEU A 119 -12.10 -12.07 -10.70
CA LEU A 119 -11.31 -12.99 -11.52
C LEU A 119 -10.22 -13.67 -10.69
N ARG A 120 -9.54 -12.93 -9.82
CA ARG A 120 -8.47 -13.48 -8.97
C ARG A 120 -8.95 -14.49 -7.93
N LEU A 121 -10.12 -14.26 -7.33
CA LEU A 121 -10.62 -15.07 -6.20
C LEU A 121 -11.58 -16.19 -6.64
N CYS A 122 -12.10 -16.12 -7.87
CA CYS A 122 -13.05 -17.09 -8.41
C CYS A 122 -12.53 -17.89 -9.62
N ALA A 123 -11.27 -17.69 -10.02
CA ALA A 123 -10.56 -18.61 -10.93
C ALA A 123 -10.26 -19.95 -10.24
#